data_AF-B9KIA7-F1
#
_entry.id   AF-B9KIA7-F1
#
_cell.length_a   1.000
_cell.length_b   1.000
_cell.length_c   1.000
_cell.angle_alpha   90.00
_cell.angle_beta   90.00
_cell.angle_gamma   90.00
#
_symmetry.space_group_name_H-M   'P 1'
#
loop_
_entity.id
_entity.type
_entity.pdbx_description
1 polymer ?
#
loop_
_entity_poly.entity_id
_entity_poly.type
_entity_poly.pdbx_seq_one_letter_code
_entity_poly.pdbx_strand_id
1 'polypeptide(L)'
;MDPKIAQRIGGLRFSVFAMDIIHLAESTGADIVAVGKVYFKLRSVLSFSRIRELAMQVDAASPYWQRVAVRNLLDDLSDYQSIITGNIVKRMILEKVDMQKCVDGVVQEHVDSWCTQYKSQLDGYYRFLEDINSTQLDLSRLVLIIRALSVFTAEKDHHV
;
A
#
# COMPACT_ATOMS: atom_id res chain seq x y z
N MET A 1 8.91 -18.58 20.43
CA MET A 1 9.39 -18.29 19.06
C MET A 1 10.84 -18.75 18.96
N ASP A 2 11.22 -19.55 17.95
CA ASP A 2 12.60 -20.03 17.78
C ASP A 2 13.53 -18.83 17.46
N PRO A 3 14.64 -18.62 18.19
CA PRO A 3 15.60 -17.53 17.95
C PRO A 3 16.13 -17.47 16.52
N LYS A 4 16.30 -18.63 15.86
CA LYS A 4 16.75 -18.70 14.47
C LYS A 4 15.69 -18.18 13.51
N ILE A 5 14.41 -18.37 13.84
CA ILE A 5 13.29 -17.82 13.06
C ILE A 5 13.23 -16.31 13.24
N ALA A 6 13.35 -15.82 14.48
CA ALA A 6 13.38 -14.38 14.76
C ALA A 6 14.55 -13.67 14.03
N GLN A 7 15.73 -14.29 13.99
CA GLN A 7 16.90 -13.75 13.30
C GLN A 7 16.74 -13.75 11.77
N ARG A 8 16.09 -14.78 11.20
CA ARG A 8 15.79 -14.83 9.77
C ARG A 8 14.72 -13.81 9.38
N ILE A 9 13.71 -13.61 10.23
CA ILE A 9 12.70 -12.55 10.04
C ILE A 9 13.35 -11.18 10.10
N GLY A 10 14.21 -10.92 11.09
CA GLY A 10 14.94 -9.66 11.23
C GLY A 10 15.92 -9.35 10.07
N GLY A 11 16.34 -10.37 9.32
CA GLY A 11 17.19 -10.21 8.13
C GLY A 11 16.44 -9.94 6.82
N LEU A 12 15.10 -10.01 6.80
CA LEU A 12 14.32 -9.78 5.59
C LEU A 12 14.20 -8.27 5.32
N ARG A 13 14.77 -7.81 4.19
CA ARG A 13 14.56 -6.44 3.65
C ARG A 13 13.09 -6.05 3.47
N PHE A 14 12.17 -7.02 3.51
CA PHE A 14 10.72 -6.84 3.37
C PHE A 14 9.94 -7.13 4.67
N SER A 15 10.61 -7.22 5.83
CA SER A 15 9.96 -7.60 7.09
C SER A 15 8.79 -6.69 7.48
N VAL A 16 8.82 -5.42 7.09
CA VAL A 16 7.73 -4.47 7.36
C VAL A 16 6.45 -4.88 6.63
N PHE A 17 6.56 -5.28 5.36
CA PHE A 17 5.39 -5.63 4.53
C PHE A 17 4.86 -7.04 4.82
N ALA A 18 5.73 -7.94 5.30
CA ALA A 18 5.36 -9.32 5.56
C ALA A 18 4.27 -9.41 6.64
N MET A 19 4.35 -8.59 7.68
CA MET A 19 3.36 -8.56 8.76
C MET A 19 1.98 -8.12 8.26
N ASP A 20 1.91 -7.07 7.42
CA ASP A 20 0.66 -6.62 6.82
C ASP A 20 0.01 -7.72 5.97
N ILE A 21 0.80 -8.39 5.14
CA ILE A 21 0.31 -9.46 4.24
C ILE A 21 -0.19 -10.65 5.07
N ILE A 22 0.54 -11.06 6.12
CA ILE A 22 0.11 -12.13 7.03
C ILE A 22 -1.20 -11.74 7.71
N HIS A 23 -1.26 -10.53 8.29
CA HIS A 23 -2.45 -10.05 8.99
C HIS A 23 -3.68 -9.97 8.07
N LEU A 24 -3.51 -9.51 6.83
CA LEU A 24 -4.58 -9.48 5.83
C LEU A 24 -5.02 -10.89 5.43
N ALA A 25 -4.10 -11.82 5.23
CA ALA A 25 -4.42 -13.21 4.91
C ALA A 25 -5.21 -13.88 6.05
N GLU A 26 -4.78 -13.70 7.30
CA GLU A 26 -5.46 -14.25 8.48
C GLU A 26 -6.86 -13.62 8.68
N SER A 27 -6.98 -12.29 8.56
CA SER A 27 -8.24 -11.59 8.80
C SER A 27 -9.29 -11.80 7.70
N THR A 28 -8.85 -12.09 6.47
CA THR A 28 -9.76 -12.36 5.33
C THR A 28 -9.96 -13.84 5.05
N GLY A 29 -9.13 -14.72 5.62
CA GLY A 29 -9.10 -16.15 5.27
C GLY A 29 -8.58 -16.45 3.86
N ALA A 30 -8.04 -15.45 3.16
CA ALA A 30 -7.47 -15.62 1.82
C ALA A 30 -6.09 -16.26 1.86
N ASP A 31 -5.72 -16.93 0.77
CA ASP A 31 -4.37 -17.45 0.60
C ASP A 31 -3.32 -16.32 0.65
N ILE A 32 -2.28 -16.51 1.47
CA ILE A 32 -1.24 -15.50 1.72
C ILE A 32 -0.49 -15.09 0.44
N VAL A 33 -0.31 -16.01 -0.52
CA VAL A 33 0.33 -15.70 -1.80
C VAL A 33 -0.58 -14.83 -2.65
N ALA A 34 -1.88 -15.12 -2.69
CA ALA A 34 -2.86 -14.28 -3.38
C ALA A 34 -2.92 -12.86 -2.80
N VAL A 35 -2.96 -12.72 -1.47
CA VAL A 35 -2.91 -11.41 -0.79
C VAL A 35 -1.62 -10.67 -1.13
N GLY A 36 -0.47 -11.36 -1.08
CA GLY A 36 0.82 -10.77 -1.43
C GLY A 36 0.87 -10.25 -2.86
N LYS A 37 0.29 -10.98 -3.84
CA LYS A 37 0.20 -10.53 -5.24
C LYS A 37 -0.59 -9.23 -5.36
N VAL A 38 -1.76 -9.14 -4.72
CA VAL A 38 -2.55 -7.90 -4.71
C VAL A 38 -1.76 -6.76 -4.07
N TYR A 39 -1.16 -7.01 -2.89
CA TYR A 39 -0.39 -6.03 -2.13
C TYR A 39 0.77 -5.44 -2.95
N PHE A 40 1.57 -6.29 -3.60
CA PHE A 40 2.70 -5.84 -4.42
C PHE A 40 2.26 -5.21 -5.75
N LYS A 41 1.16 -5.68 -6.35
CA LYS A 41 0.64 -5.05 -7.55
C LYS A 41 0.16 -3.63 -7.24
N LEU A 42 -0.59 -3.47 -6.15
CA LEU A 42 -1.04 -2.16 -5.68
C LEU A 42 0.13 -1.24 -5.31
N ARG A 43 1.18 -1.80 -4.67
CA ARG A 43 2.43 -1.09 -4.39
C ARG A 43 3.00 -0.40 -5.63
N SER A 44 2.97 -1.11 -6.76
CA SER A 44 3.44 -0.62 -8.05
C SER A 44 2.50 0.43 -8.63
N VAL A 45 1.18 0.18 -8.63
CA VAL A 45 0.17 1.11 -9.17
C VAL A 45 0.28 2.46 -8.46
N LEU A 46 0.19 2.46 -7.13
CA LEU A 46 0.18 3.68 -6.34
C LEU A 46 1.60 4.19 -5.99
N SER A 47 2.67 3.63 -6.57
CA SER A 47 4.04 4.12 -6.34
C SER A 47 4.48 4.20 -4.87
N PHE A 48 3.99 3.29 -4.01
CA PHE A 48 4.30 3.27 -2.57
C PHE A 48 5.81 3.19 -2.27
N SER A 49 6.58 2.46 -3.09
CA SER A 49 8.05 2.43 -2.96
C SER A 49 8.65 3.81 -3.11
N ARG A 50 8.20 4.55 -4.13
CA ARG A 50 8.73 5.87 -4.46
C ARG A 50 8.41 6.88 -3.35
N ILE A 51 7.18 6.86 -2.83
CA ILE A 51 6.80 7.73 -1.71
C ILE A 51 7.64 7.41 -0.47
N ARG A 52 7.88 6.13 -0.17
CA ARG A 52 8.73 5.73 0.97
C ARG A 52 10.18 6.20 0.80
N GLU A 53 10.75 6.09 -0.40
CA GLU A 53 12.09 6.62 -0.69
C GLU A 53 12.16 8.15 -0.48
N LEU A 54 11.15 8.86 -1.00
CA LEU A 54 11.01 10.31 -0.83
C LEU A 54 10.90 10.69 0.65
N ALA A 55 10.07 9.97 1.42
CA ALA A 55 9.95 10.16 2.86
C ALA A 55 11.29 9.94 3.58
N MET A 56 12.03 8.88 3.24
CA MET A 56 13.35 8.61 3.84
C MET A 56 14.37 9.72 3.53
N GLN A 57 14.31 10.34 2.36
CA GLN A 57 15.15 11.49 2.03
C GLN A 57 14.82 12.70 2.89
N VAL A 58 13.52 12.97 3.11
CA VAL A 58 13.06 14.03 4.01
C VAL A 58 13.49 13.74 5.45
N ASP A 59 13.32 12.51 5.95
CA ASP A 59 13.75 12.10 7.31
C ASP A 59 15.24 12.36 7.53
N ALA A 60 16.09 11.98 6.56
CA ALA A 60 17.54 12.13 6.67
C ALA A 60 18.00 13.61 6.74
N ALA A 61 17.29 14.51 6.06
CA ALA A 61 17.62 15.93 6.00
C ALA A 61 16.93 16.77 7.11
N SER A 62 15.99 16.18 7.84
CA SER A 62 15.09 16.89 8.75
C SER A 62 15.59 17.00 10.20
N PRO A 63 15.28 18.10 10.92
CA PRO A 63 15.41 18.19 12.38
C PRO A 63 14.53 17.19 13.13
N TYR A 64 14.81 16.99 14.42
CA TYR A 64 14.20 15.93 15.24
C TYR A 64 12.67 15.81 15.12
N TRP A 65 11.93 16.90 15.31
CA TRP A 65 10.45 16.85 15.26
C TRP A 65 9.90 16.58 13.88
N GLN A 66 10.58 17.04 12.83
CA GLN A 66 10.19 16.71 11.46
C GLN A 66 10.42 15.21 11.17
N ARG A 67 11.50 14.62 11.68
CA ARG A 67 11.72 13.16 11.58
C ARG A 67 10.62 12.35 12.25
N VAL A 68 10.18 12.77 13.44
CA VAL A 68 9.03 12.15 14.12
C VAL A 68 7.78 12.22 13.23
N ALA A 69 7.51 13.39 12.63
CA ALA A 69 6.37 13.54 11.71
C ALA A 69 6.50 12.64 10.48
N VAL A 70 7.69 12.54 9.87
CA VAL A 70 7.93 11.66 8.70
C VAL A 70 7.71 10.19 9.06
N ARG A 71 8.14 9.74 10.24
CA ARG A 71 7.93 8.36 10.69
C ARG A 71 6.45 8.03 10.87
N ASN A 72 5.68 8.93 11.49
CA ASN A 72 4.23 8.76 11.59
C ASN A 72 3.57 8.72 10.19
N LEU A 73 4.06 9.51 9.23
CA LEU A 73 3.58 9.46 7.85
C LEU A 73 3.94 8.15 7.14
N LEU A 74 5.08 7.54 7.45
CA LEU A 74 5.46 6.23 6.93
C LEU A 74 4.57 5.11 7.50
N ASP A 75 4.12 5.25 8.74
CA ASP A 75 3.14 4.36 9.35
C ASP A 75 1.78 4.52 8.65
N ASP A 76 1.28 5.76 8.50
CA ASP A 76 0.06 6.08 7.74
C ASP A 76 0.11 5.50 6.31
N LEU A 77 1.26 5.61 5.63
CA LEU A 77 1.47 5.06 4.30
C LEU A 77 1.33 3.52 4.29
N SER A 78 1.83 2.84 5.32
CA SER A 78 1.73 1.39 5.45
C SER A 78 0.28 0.96 5.70
N ASP A 79 -0.41 1.67 6.60
CA ASP A 79 -1.83 1.47 6.88
C ASP A 79 -2.69 1.64 5.63
N TYR A 80 -2.46 2.69 4.84
CA TYR A 80 -3.18 2.90 3.58
C TYR A 80 -2.95 1.76 2.59
N GLN A 81 -1.71 1.28 2.43
CA GLN A 81 -1.44 0.14 1.55
C GLN A 81 -2.20 -1.12 2.01
N SER A 82 -2.19 -1.38 3.32
CA SER A 82 -2.88 -2.51 3.93
C SER A 82 -4.39 -2.44 3.73
N ILE A 83 -5.02 -1.30 4.05
CA ILE A 83 -6.47 -1.11 3.92
C ILE A 83 -6.92 -1.25 2.46
N ILE A 84 -6.24 -0.57 1.52
CA ILE A 84 -6.63 -0.61 0.11
C ILE A 84 -6.47 -2.04 -0.45
N THR A 85 -5.38 -2.74 -0.07
CA THR A 85 -5.19 -4.16 -0.42
C THR A 85 -6.34 -5.01 0.14
N GLY A 86 -6.68 -4.83 1.40
CA GLY A 86 -7.77 -5.54 2.07
C GLY A 86 -9.12 -5.33 1.36
N ASN A 87 -9.42 -4.11 0.94
CA ASN A 87 -10.65 -3.80 0.21
C ASN A 87 -10.74 -4.56 -1.12
N ILE A 88 -9.63 -4.65 -1.87
CA ILE A 88 -9.58 -5.43 -3.13
C ILE A 88 -9.72 -6.93 -2.83
N VAL A 89 -9.02 -7.46 -1.83
CA VAL A 89 -9.09 -8.87 -1.43
C VAL A 89 -10.50 -9.25 -0.99
N LYS A 90 -11.15 -8.45 -0.14
CA LYS A 90 -12.55 -8.67 0.27
C LYS A 90 -13.49 -8.71 -0.93
N ARG A 91 -13.32 -7.79 -1.89
CA ARG A 91 -14.10 -7.77 -3.12
C ARG A 91 -13.91 -9.04 -3.95
N MET A 92 -12.67 -9.50 -4.12
CA MET A 92 -12.38 -10.77 -4.81
C MET A 92 -13.06 -11.98 -4.14
N ILE A 93 -13.09 -12.01 -2.80
CA ILE A 93 -13.78 -13.06 -2.04
C ILE A 93 -15.30 -12.98 -2.27
N LEU A 94 -15.89 -11.78 -2.24
CA LEU A 94 -17.32 -11.58 -2.50
C LEU A 94 -17.71 -11.99 -3.93
N GLU A 95 -16.81 -11.75 -4.90
CA GLU A 95 -16.94 -12.20 -6.29
C GLU A 95 -16.63 -13.70 -6.47
N LYS A 96 -16.41 -14.44 -5.38
CA LYS A 96 -16.16 -15.90 -5.31
C LYS A 96 -14.93 -16.36 -6.10
N VAL A 97 -13.90 -15.53 -6.17
CA VAL A 97 -12.61 -15.90 -6.74
C VAL A 97 -11.97 -17.02 -5.93
N ASP A 98 -11.47 -18.07 -6.60
CA ASP A 98 -10.66 -19.10 -5.96
C ASP A 98 -9.28 -18.55 -5.60
N MET A 99 -9.16 -18.06 -4.36
CA MET A 99 -7.92 -17.47 -3.85
C MET A 99 -6.76 -18.48 -3.81
N GLN A 100 -7.04 -19.78 -3.71
CA GLN A 100 -6.00 -20.82 -3.67
C GLN A 100 -5.34 -21.04 -5.05
N LYS A 101 -6.06 -20.69 -6.12
CA LYS A 101 -5.58 -20.78 -7.51
C LYS A 101 -5.45 -19.42 -8.18
N CYS A 102 -5.27 -18.37 -7.37
CA CYS A 102 -5.18 -17.01 -7.88
C CYS A 102 -3.91 -16.80 -8.71
N VAL A 103 -4.08 -16.76 -10.04
CA VAL A 103 -3.00 -16.43 -10.99
C VAL A 103 -2.88 -14.92 -11.19
N ASP A 104 -1.74 -14.47 -11.68
CA ASP A 104 -1.43 -13.03 -11.79
C ASP A 104 -2.41 -12.28 -12.69
N GLY A 105 -2.98 -12.95 -13.71
CA GLY A 105 -3.99 -12.36 -14.59
C GLY A 105 -5.30 -12.01 -13.88
N VAL A 106 -5.73 -12.82 -12.91
CA VAL A 106 -6.94 -12.55 -12.12
C VAL A 106 -6.68 -11.35 -11.20
N VAL A 107 -5.55 -11.34 -10.50
CA VAL A 107 -5.14 -10.19 -9.67
C VAL A 107 -5.08 -8.91 -10.50
N GLN A 108 -4.49 -8.99 -11.70
CA GLN A 108 -4.42 -7.86 -12.63
C GLN A 108 -5.81 -7.32 -12.96
N GLU A 109 -6.77 -8.18 -13.30
CA GLU A 109 -8.13 -7.79 -13.65
C GLU A 109 -8.84 -7.05 -12.50
N HIS A 110 -8.76 -7.55 -11.27
CA HIS A 110 -9.40 -6.88 -10.13
C HIS A 110 -8.72 -5.55 -9.78
N VAL A 111 -7.39 -5.46 -9.90
CA VAL A 111 -6.66 -4.20 -9.71
C VAL A 111 -6.99 -3.20 -10.81
N ASP A 112 -7.14 -3.63 -12.06
CA ASP A 112 -7.53 -2.76 -13.19
C ASP A 112 -8.99 -2.28 -13.05
N SER A 113 -9.88 -3.17 -12.59
CA SER A 113 -11.25 -2.81 -12.22
C SER A 113 -11.28 -1.75 -11.13
N TRP A 114 -10.47 -1.92 -10.08
CA TRP A 114 -10.30 -0.94 -9.02
C TRP A 114 -9.73 0.39 -9.54
N CYS A 115 -8.73 0.36 -10.43
CA CYS A 115 -8.18 1.56 -11.06
C CYS A 115 -9.24 2.30 -11.88
N THR A 116 -10.09 1.57 -12.59
CA THR A 116 -11.19 2.15 -13.37
C THR A 116 -12.22 2.82 -12.47
N GLN A 117 -12.55 2.20 -11.33
CA GLN A 117 -13.47 2.76 -10.31
C GLN A 117 -12.97 4.09 -9.71
N TYR A 118 -11.64 4.24 -9.60
CA TYR A 118 -10.98 5.40 -8.98
C TYR A 118 -10.26 6.30 -9.98
N LYS A 119 -10.57 6.18 -11.28
CA LYS A 119 -9.83 6.85 -12.35
C LYS A 119 -9.62 8.34 -12.14
N SER A 120 -10.68 9.09 -11.80
CA SER A 120 -10.59 10.54 -11.61
C SER A 120 -9.68 10.92 -10.44
N GLN A 121 -9.74 10.18 -9.33
CA GLN A 121 -8.88 10.38 -8.17
C GLN A 121 -7.42 10.01 -8.49
N LEU A 122 -7.22 8.92 -9.23
CA LEU A 122 -5.89 8.48 -9.70
C LEU A 122 -5.25 9.52 -10.64
N ASP A 123 -6.02 10.10 -11.57
CA ASP A 123 -5.52 11.14 -12.47
C ASP A 123 -5.06 12.39 -11.70
N GLY A 124 -5.75 12.75 -10.62
CA GLY A 124 -5.31 13.82 -9.71
C GLY A 124 -4.05 13.44 -8.93
N TYR A 125 -4.06 12.24 -8.36
CA TYR A 125 -2.94 11.68 -7.60
C TYR A 125 -1.64 11.61 -8.42
N TYR A 126 -1.70 11.08 -9.65
CA TYR A 126 -0.51 10.95 -10.50
C TYR A 126 0.03 12.30 -10.97
N ARG A 127 -0.84 13.26 -11.32
CA ARG A 127 -0.39 14.63 -11.62
C ARG A 127 0.34 15.25 -10.44
N PHE A 128 -0.15 15.03 -9.23
CA PHE A 128 0.50 15.55 -8.02
C PHE A 128 1.82 14.82 -7.72
N LEU A 129 1.88 13.50 -7.93
CA LEU A 129 3.10 12.71 -7.80
C LEU A 129 4.18 13.18 -8.80
N GLU A 130 3.80 13.51 -10.04
CA GLU A 130 4.68 14.05 -11.07
C GLU A 130 5.23 15.44 -10.68
N ASP A 131 4.36 16.34 -10.22
CA ASP A 131 4.76 17.67 -9.71
C ASP A 131 5.83 17.56 -8.61
N ILE A 132 5.62 16.66 -7.63
CA ILE A 132 6.56 16.40 -6.54
C ILE A 132 7.91 15.87 -7.06
N ASN A 133 7.94 15.07 -8.12
CA ASN A 133 9.19 14.53 -8.66
C ASN A 133 10.03 15.61 -9.38
N SER A 134 9.40 16.69 -9.86
CA SER A 134 10.06 17.77 -10.61
C SER A 134 10.57 18.93 -9.75
N THR A 135 10.26 18.93 -8.46
CA THR A 135 10.51 20.05 -7.55
C THR A 135 11.14 19.57 -6.24
N GLN A 136 11.67 20.50 -5.43
CA GLN A 136 12.20 20.12 -4.11
C GLN A 136 11.05 19.63 -3.21
N LEU A 137 11.20 18.44 -2.64
CA LEU A 137 10.24 17.86 -1.71
C LEU A 137 10.49 18.39 -0.30
N ASP A 138 9.45 18.94 0.31
CA ASP A 138 9.40 19.31 1.72
C ASP A 138 8.40 18.45 2.50
N LEU A 139 8.37 18.61 3.81
CA LEU A 139 7.46 17.87 4.69
C LEU A 139 5.98 18.10 4.32
N SER A 140 5.60 19.32 3.96
CA SER A 140 4.22 19.67 3.63
C SER A 140 3.71 18.91 2.42
N ARG A 141 4.53 18.83 1.36
CA ARG A 141 4.21 18.06 0.14
C ARG A 141 4.17 16.56 0.42
N LEU A 142 5.06 16.07 1.29
CA LEU A 142 5.05 14.67 1.72
C LEU A 142 3.76 14.33 2.47
N VAL A 143 3.30 15.21 3.38
CA VAL A 143 2.01 15.06 4.07
C VAL A 143 0.88 14.99 3.05
N LEU A 144 0.85 15.93 2.09
CA LEU A 144 -0.23 15.99 1.11
C LEU A 144 -0.30 14.73 0.24
N ILE A 145 0.82 14.21 -0.27
CA ILE A 145 0.80 13.04 -1.17
C ILE A 145 0.39 11.78 -0.43
N ILE A 146 0.82 11.62 0.82
CA ILE A 146 0.42 10.48 1.66
C ILE A 146 -1.06 10.60 2.02
N ARG A 147 -1.53 11.79 2.44
CA ARG A 147 -2.95 12.02 2.75
C ARG A 147 -3.85 11.87 1.54
N ALA A 148 -3.38 12.16 0.33
CA ALA A 148 -4.15 11.93 -0.89
C ALA A 148 -4.57 10.45 -1.06
N LEU A 149 -3.81 9.50 -0.49
CA LEU A 149 -4.15 8.08 -0.53
C LEU A 149 -5.36 7.72 0.34
N SER A 150 -5.75 8.55 1.31
CA SER A 150 -6.90 8.27 2.17
C SER A 150 -8.23 8.24 1.40
N VAL A 151 -8.29 8.82 0.20
CA VAL A 151 -9.48 8.74 -0.66
C VAL A 151 -9.75 7.30 -1.13
N PHE A 152 -8.72 6.47 -1.16
CA PHE A 152 -8.77 5.09 -1.64
C PHE A 152 -9.11 4.09 -0.52
N THR A 153 -9.09 4.51 0.74
CA THR A 153 -9.35 3.63 1.89
C THR A 153 -10.84 3.45 2.18
N ALA A 154 -11.70 4.33 1.66
CA ALA A 154 -13.14 4.20 1.80
C ALA A 154 -13.65 2.98 1.00
N GLU A 155 -14.38 2.07 1.66
CA GLU A 155 -15.16 1.06 0.97
C GLU A 155 -16.31 1.79 0.25
N LYS A 156 -16.25 1.90 -1.08
CA LYS A 156 -17.44 2.26 -1.86
C LYS A 156 -18.36 1.05 -1.84
N ASP A 157 -19.41 1.12 -1.02
CA ASP A 157 -20.48 0.13 -0.96
C ASP A 157 -20.95 -0.20 -2.38
N HIS A 158 -20.71 -1.43 -2.81
CA HIS A 158 -21.39 -1.99 -3.97
C HIS A 158 -22.77 -2.41 -3.47
N HIS A 159 -23.73 -1.49 -3.46
CA HIS A 159 -25.13 -1.88 -3.44
C HIS A 159 -25.41 -2.63 -4.75
N VAL A 160 -25.52 -3.96 -4.60
CA VAL A 160 -26.17 -4.88 -5.54
C VAL A 160 -27.63 -4.51 -5.67
#